data_AF-A0A2K8UA19-F1
#
_entry.id   AF-A0A2K8UA19-F1
#
_cell.length_a   1.000
_cell.length_b   1.000
_cell.length_c   1.000
_cell.angle_alpha   90.00
_cell.angle_beta   90.00
_cell.angle_gamma   90.00
#
_symmetry.space_group_name_H-M   'P 1'
#
loop_
_entity.id
_entity.type
_entity.pdbx_description
1 polymer ?
#
loop_
_entity_poly.entity_id
_entity_poly.type
_entity_poly.pdbx_seq_one_letter_code
_entity_poly.pdbx_strand_id
1 'polypeptide(L)'
;MQNSTSLLLRQVISLPPQERAALVEGIIASLDRPDPSLDALWLKEAQDRLAAYDAGELEAIDADEVFAELGGSTSEPLRRAIRSA
;
A
#
# COMPACT_ATOMS: atom_id res chain seq x y z
N MET A 1 25.00 -0.40 23.88
CA MET A 1 24.74 -1.85 23.85
C MET A 1 24.31 -2.19 22.44
N GLN A 2 24.93 -3.16 21.76
CA GLN A 2 24.42 -3.63 20.47
C GLN A 2 23.10 -4.35 20.73
N ASN A 3 21.98 -3.86 20.17
CA ASN A 3 20.73 -4.62 20.22
C ASN A 3 20.80 -5.74 19.17
N SER A 4 20.17 -6.88 19.47
CA SER A 4 20.21 -8.07 18.62
C SER A 4 19.77 -7.77 17.18
N THR A 5 18.84 -6.83 16.99
CA THR A 5 18.38 -6.37 15.68
C THR A 5 19.49 -5.75 14.84
N SER A 6 20.38 -4.95 15.45
CA SER A 6 21.52 -4.34 14.74
C SER A 6 22.55 -5.37 14.27
N LEU A 7 22.73 -6.44 15.05
CA LEU A 7 23.61 -7.55 14.66
C LEU A 7 23.03 -8.35 13.49
N LEU A 8 21.74 -8.68 13.56
CA LEU A 8 21.03 -9.35 12.46
C LEU A 8 21.05 -8.51 11.19
N LEU A 9 20.82 -7.19 11.29
CA LEU A 9 20.86 -6.31 10.12
C LEU A 9 22.22 -6.32 9.43
N ARG A 10 23.33 -6.32 10.20
CA ARG A 10 24.69 -6.42 9.62
C ARG A 10 24.90 -7.74 8.89
N GLN A 11 24.41 -8.84 9.44
CA GLN A 11 24.48 -10.16 8.79
C GLN A 11 23.67 -10.17 7.49
N VAL A 12 22.43 -9.67 7.51
CA VAL A 12 21.58 -9.61 6.33
C VAL A 12 22.20 -8.74 5.24
N ILE A 13 22.76 -7.57 5.57
CA ILE A 13 23.42 -6.69 4.59
C ILE A 13 24.63 -7.36 3.93
N SER A 14 25.32 -8.29 4.62
CA SER A 14 26.46 -9.01 4.07
C SER A 14 26.10 -10.11 3.05
N LEU A 15 24.82 -10.50 2.96
CA LEU A 15 24.36 -11.52 2.02
C LEU A 15 24.32 -10.99 0.57
N PRO A 16 24.38 -11.87 -0.45
CA PRO A 16 24.12 -11.52 -1.84
C PRO A 16 22.75 -10.84 -2.03
N PRO A 17 22.59 -9.95 -3.03
CA PRO A 17 21.34 -9.23 -3.25
C PRO A 17 20.08 -10.11 -3.33
N GLN A 18 20.18 -11.28 -3.94
CA GLN A 18 19.07 -12.22 -4.12
C GLN A 18 18.59 -12.80 -2.78
N GLU A 19 19.51 -13.15 -1.90
CA GLU A 19 19.19 -13.68 -0.56
C GLU A 19 18.58 -12.60 0.34
N ARG A 20 19.07 -11.36 0.22
CA ARG A 20 18.45 -10.22 0.92
C ARG A 20 17.01 -10.00 0.47
N ALA A 21 16.76 -10.06 -0.83
CA ALA A 21 15.40 -9.91 -1.36
C ALA A 21 14.46 -10.98 -0.82
N ALA A 22 14.88 -12.25 -0.84
CA ALA A 22 14.10 -13.36 -0.28
C ALA A 22 13.80 -13.20 1.22
N LEU A 23 14.76 -12.70 2.01
CA LEU A 23 14.54 -12.41 3.44
C LEU A 23 13.55 -11.25 3.65
N VAL A 24 13.66 -10.18 2.86
CA VAL A 24 12.73 -9.06 2.93
C VAL A 24 11.32 -9.51 2.60
N GLU A 25 11.13 -10.33 1.56
CA GLU A 25 9.83 -10.92 1.20
C GLU A 25 9.25 -11.74 2.36
N GLY A 26 10.05 -12.63 2.97
CA GLY A 26 9.59 -13.42 4.12
C GLY A 26 9.23 -12.57 5.34
N ILE A 27 9.97 -11.50 5.61
CA ILE A 27 9.65 -10.56 6.68
C ILE A 27 8.34 -9.82 6.38
N ILE A 28 8.18 -9.27 5.17
CA ILE A 28 6.96 -8.57 4.76
C ILE A 28 5.76 -9.51 4.90
N ALA A 29 5.87 -10.75 4.41
CA ALA A 29 4.81 -11.76 4.54
C ALA A 29 4.47 -12.08 6.01
N SER A 30 5.44 -12.04 6.93
CA SER A 30 5.19 -12.28 8.36
C SER A 30 4.49 -11.12 9.08
N LEU A 31 4.61 -9.92 8.50
CA LEU A 31 3.94 -8.70 8.96
C LEU A 31 2.54 -8.56 8.38
N ASP A 32 2.29 -9.17 7.22
CA ASP A 32 0.98 -9.23 6.58
C ASP A 32 0.03 -10.14 7.37
N ARG A 33 -0.69 -9.53 8.33
CA ARG A 33 -1.63 -10.20 9.21
C ARG A 33 -3.03 -9.64 8.95
N PRO A 34 -3.81 -10.24 8.04
CA PRO A 34 -5.14 -9.76 7.74
C PRO A 34 -6.01 -9.79 9.00
N ASP A 35 -6.72 -8.70 9.24
CA ASP A 35 -7.65 -8.55 10.35
C ASP A 35 -9.05 -8.32 9.78
N PRO A 36 -9.93 -9.35 9.81
CA PRO A 36 -11.28 -9.23 9.27
C PRO A 36 -12.10 -8.11 9.90
N SER A 37 -11.76 -7.69 11.13
CA SER A 37 -12.44 -6.56 11.78
C SER A 37 -12.05 -5.23 11.15
N LEU A 38 -10.78 -5.07 10.74
CA LEU A 38 -10.34 -3.92 9.96
C LEU A 38 -10.96 -3.95 8.56
N ASP A 39 -11.01 -5.11 7.90
CA ASP A 39 -11.64 -5.23 6.59
C ASP A 39 -13.12 -4.78 6.61
N ALA A 40 -13.85 -5.17 7.66
CA ALA A 40 -15.24 -4.74 7.85
C ALA A 40 -15.37 -3.22 8.05
N LEU A 41 -14.44 -2.60 8.80
CA LEU A 41 -14.41 -1.15 8.99
C LEU A 41 -14.08 -0.41 7.69
N TRP A 42 -13.14 -0.93 6.90
CA TRP A 42 -12.80 -0.38 5.58
C TRP A 42 -13.95 -0.50 4.60
N LEU A 43 -14.64 -1.63 4.58
CA LEU A 43 -15.83 -1.82 3.74
C LEU A 43 -16.92 -0.82 4.10
N LYS A 44 -17.19 -0.64 5.40
CA LYS A 44 -18.17 0.34 5.87
C LYS A 44 -17.78 1.76 5.44
N GLU A 45 -16.53 2.17 5.66
CA GLU A 45 -16.04 3.49 5.25
C GLU A 45 -16.17 3.71 3.74
N ALA A 46 -15.83 2.71 2.92
CA ALA A 46 -15.97 2.80 1.48
C ALA A 46 -17.43 2.96 1.04
N GLN A 47 -18.35 2.21 1.66
CA GLN A 47 -19.79 2.33 1.39
C GLN A 47 -20.34 3.69 1.81
N ASP A 48 -19.96 4.18 2.99
CA ASP A 48 -20.40 5.48 3.50
C ASP A 48 -19.93 6.62 2.57
N ARG A 49 -18.67 6.58 2.10
CA ARG A 49 -18.15 7.57 1.14
C ARG A 49 -18.85 7.53 -0.20
N LEU A 50 -19.16 6.34 -0.71
CA LEU A 50 -19.89 6.20 -1.97
C LEU A 50 -21.31 6.78 -1.83
N ALA A 51 -22.00 6.49 -0.73
CA ALA A 51 -23.33 7.03 -0.47
C ALA A 51 -23.33 8.56 -0.35
N ALA A 52 -22.33 9.14 0.34
CA ALA A 52 -22.18 10.60 0.45
C ALA A 52 -21.89 11.26 -0.91
N TYR A 53 -21.06 10.62 -1.75
CA TYR A 53 -20.81 11.08 -3.12
C TYR A 53 -22.09 11.05 -3.97
N ASP A 54 -22.83 9.94 -3.95
CA ASP A 54 -24.09 9.80 -4.69
C ASP A 54 -25.16 10.79 -4.22
N ALA A 55 -25.15 11.16 -2.94
CA ALA A 55 -26.02 12.17 -2.35
C ALA A 55 -25.56 13.62 -2.65
N GLY A 56 -24.38 13.82 -3.25
CA GLY A 56 -23.79 15.14 -3.50
C GLY A 56 -23.23 15.83 -2.24
N GLU A 57 -23.03 15.08 -1.17
CA GLU A 57 -22.48 15.54 0.11
C GLU A 57 -20.94 15.48 0.13
N LEU A 58 -20.33 14.80 -0.84
CA LEU A 58 -18.89 14.65 -1.01
C LEU A 58 -18.47 15.09 -2.41
N GLU A 59 -17.53 16.03 -2.50
CA GLU A 59 -16.93 16.43 -3.77
C GLU A 59 -15.86 15.41 -4.21
N ALA A 60 -15.88 15.05 -5.50
CA ALA A 60 -14.83 14.25 -6.11
C ALA A 60 -13.86 15.15 -6.89
N ILE A 61 -12.61 14.72 -6.95
CA ILE A 61 -11.55 15.33 -7.76
C ILE A 61 -11.34 14.43 -8.98
N ASP A 62 -11.08 15.03 -10.14
CA ASP A 62 -10.81 14.27 -11.36
C ASP A 62 -9.54 13.43 -11.19
N ALA A 63 -9.63 12.15 -11.57
CA ALA A 63 -8.51 11.24 -11.41
C ALA A 63 -7.28 11.68 -12.22
N ASP A 64 -7.47 12.21 -13.44
CA ASP A 64 -6.36 12.66 -14.28
C ASP A 64 -5.64 13.88 -13.69
N GLU A 65 -6.35 14.74 -12.96
CA GLU A 65 -5.77 15.86 -12.19
C GLU A 65 -4.86 15.33 -11.08
N VAL A 66 -5.36 14.42 -10.23
CA VAL A 66 -4.58 13.79 -9.14
C VAL A 66 -3.31 13.12 -9.70
N PHE A 67 -3.46 12.39 -10.80
CA PHE A 67 -2.33 11.69 -11.39
C PHE A 67 -1.34 12.60 -12.14
N ALA A 68 -1.77 13.80 -12.57
CA ALA A 68 -0.86 14.80 -13.12
C ALA A 68 0.06 15.36 -12.02
N GLU A 69 -0.47 15.56 -10.81
CA GLU A 69 0.30 16.04 -9.64
C GLU A 69 1.32 15.02 -9.13
N LEU A 70 0.99 13.72 -9.15
CA LEU A 70 1.85 12.65 -8.60
C LEU A 70 3.01 12.21 -9.52
N GLY A 71 3.26 12.91 -10.64
CA GLY A 71 4.31 12.58 -11.59
C GLY A 71 3.89 11.46 -12.56
N GLY A 72 3.27 11.86 -13.68
CA GLY A 72 2.53 11.01 -14.61
C GLY A 72 3.23 9.82 -15.28
N SER A 73 4.54 9.60 -15.10
CA SER A 73 5.24 8.43 -15.65
C SER A 73 5.26 7.20 -14.73
N THR A 74 5.12 7.38 -13.42
CA THR A 74 5.21 6.28 -12.43
C THR A 74 3.85 5.70 -12.03
N SER A 75 2.76 6.34 -12.44
CA SER A 75 1.39 5.99 -12.03
C SER A 75 0.57 5.26 -13.10
N GLU A 76 1.13 4.98 -14.29
CA GLU A 76 0.39 4.37 -15.41
C GLU A 76 -0.25 2.99 -15.07
N PRO A 77 0.41 2.08 -14.32
CA PRO A 77 -0.24 0.85 -13.87
C PRO A 77 -1.44 1.13 -12.94
N LEU A 78 -1.34 2.14 -12.07
CA LEU A 78 -2.39 2.55 -11.14
C LEU A 78 -3.56 3.22 -11.89
N ARG A 79 -3.26 4.13 -12.83
CA ARG A 79 -4.24 4.76 -13.73
C ARG A 79 -5.09 3.72 -14.45
N ARG A 80 -4.45 2.65 -14.94
CA ARG A 80 -5.15 1.56 -15.64
C ARG A 80 -6.05 0.76 -14.71
N ALA A 81 -5.56 0.40 -13.52
CA ALA A 81 -6.32 -0.37 -12.54
C ALA A 81 -7.60 0.37 -12.09
N ILE A 82 -7.50 1.67 -11.80
CA ILE A 82 -8.65 2.50 -11.41
C ILE A 82 -9.70 2.60 -12.51
N ARG A 83 -9.29 2.71 -13.78
CA ARG A 83 -10.23 2.77 -14.92
C ARG A 83 -10.89 1.43 -15.26
N SER A 84 -10.35 0.32 -14.78
CA SER A 84 -10.84 -1.03 -15.07
C SER A 84 -11.67 -1.66 -13.95
N ALA A 85 -11.73 -1.01 -12.78
CA ALA A 85 -12.59 -1.37 -11.66
C ALA A 85 -13.97 -0.73 -11.84
#